data_AF-A0A2G4E083-F1
#
_entry.id   AF-A0A2G4E083-F1
#
_cell.length_a   1.000
_cell.length_b   1.000
_cell.length_c   1.000
_cell.angle_alpha   90.00
_cell.angle_beta   90.00
_cell.angle_gamma   90.00
#
_symmetry.space_group_name_H-M   'P 1'
#
loop_
_entity.id
_entity.type
_entity.pdbx_description
1 polymer ?
#
loop_
_entity_poly.entity_id
_entity_poly.type
_entity_poly.pdbx_seq_one_letter_code
_entity_poly.pdbx_strand_id
1 'polypeptide(L)'
;MDDIESSFKELLGRQPSEKEVERLYRVKNALNIRDNDAIWMILMAFESYDTLYSKYPGIIAGQVDMVIEKQRELIAEIVDAESKKALSTLSAAVAQTSQLVAARVADTARWHAWGWVCIGLILFGSLCLTAGYILASGNMPFWASAPRQDNPFAIVISILMRAPVGWLVPLIGSGVFIVTLVTNRQLLKKPPVIISLVGMTTLSVFCIHSIV
;
A
#
# COMPACT_ATOMS: atom_id res chain seq x y z
N MET A 1 -57.08 63.25 10.31
CA MET A 1 -56.41 62.16 11.06
C MET A 1 -56.03 61.19 9.97
N ASP A 2 -54.86 61.36 9.37
CA ASP A 2 -54.41 60.42 8.35
C ASP A 2 -54.12 59.10 9.05
N ASP A 3 -54.79 58.06 8.58
CA ASP A 3 -54.65 56.72 9.09
C ASP A 3 -53.27 56.18 8.64
N ILE A 4 -52.65 55.33 9.47
CA ILE A 4 -51.37 54.72 9.10
C ILE A 4 -51.55 53.92 7.81
N GLU A 5 -52.70 53.27 7.65
CA GLU A 5 -53.03 52.48 6.48
C GLU A 5 -53.11 53.31 5.20
N SER A 6 -53.63 54.55 5.27
CA SER A 6 -53.68 55.44 4.09
C SER A 6 -52.30 55.95 3.72
N SER A 7 -51.52 56.40 4.71
CA SER A 7 -50.15 56.90 4.51
C SER A 7 -49.20 55.80 4.00
N PHE A 8 -49.34 54.59 4.53
CA PHE A 8 -48.53 53.44 4.12
C PHE A 8 -48.87 53.00 2.69
N LYS A 9 -50.15 53.03 2.32
CA LYS A 9 -50.60 52.75 0.95
C LYS A 9 -50.11 53.79 -0.04
N GLU A 10 -50.10 55.08 0.34
CA GLU A 10 -49.60 56.16 -0.51
C GLU A 10 -48.07 56.08 -0.70
N LEU A 11 -47.34 55.75 0.37
CA LEU A 11 -45.87 55.67 0.34
C LEU A 11 -45.35 54.40 -0.39
N LEU A 12 -45.97 53.24 -0.13
CA LEU A 12 -45.44 51.94 -0.53
C LEU A 12 -46.33 51.20 -1.55
N GLY A 13 -47.48 51.75 -1.91
CA GLY A 13 -48.39 51.17 -2.90
C GLY A 13 -49.09 49.87 -2.46
N ARG A 14 -48.96 49.47 -1.18
CA ARG A 14 -49.55 48.26 -0.60
C ARG A 14 -50.16 48.55 0.77
N GLN A 15 -51.04 47.68 1.25
CA GLN A 15 -51.51 47.76 2.64
C GLN A 15 -50.46 47.17 3.60
N PRO A 16 -50.35 47.71 4.83
CA PRO A 16 -49.49 47.15 5.87
C PRO A 16 -50.08 45.86 6.44
N SER A 17 -49.23 44.94 6.89
CA SER A 17 -49.65 43.77 7.67
C SER A 17 -49.98 44.18 9.12
N GLU A 18 -50.89 43.46 9.78
CA GLU A 18 -51.21 43.68 11.21
C GLU A 18 -49.96 43.74 12.11
N LYS A 19 -48.94 42.91 11.83
CA LYS A 19 -47.67 42.90 12.57
C LYS A 19 -46.81 44.14 12.30
N GLU A 20 -46.85 44.67 11.08
CA GLU A 20 -46.16 45.90 10.71
C GLU A 20 -46.81 47.10 11.40
N VAL A 21 -48.16 47.12 11.42
CA VAL A 21 -48.93 48.16 12.12
C VAL A 21 -48.63 48.18 13.61
N GLU A 22 -48.62 47.02 14.27
CA GLU A 22 -48.32 46.89 15.71
C GLU A 22 -46.91 47.41 16.04
N ARG A 23 -45.90 47.01 15.24
CA ARG A 23 -44.50 47.46 15.43
C ARG A 23 -44.35 48.95 15.19
N LEU A 24 -44.97 49.47 14.13
CA LEU A 24 -44.96 50.90 13.81
C LEU A 24 -45.59 51.71 14.96
N TYR A 25 -46.74 51.30 15.50
CA TYR A 25 -47.35 51.97 16.67
C TYR A 25 -46.46 51.89 17.92
N ARG A 26 -45.82 50.75 18.17
CA ARG A 26 -44.88 50.60 19.30
C ARG A 26 -43.70 51.56 19.17
N VAL A 27 -43.11 51.67 17.98
CA VAL A 27 -41.98 52.57 17.71
C VAL A 27 -42.41 54.03 17.77
N LYS A 28 -43.58 54.36 17.21
CA LYS A 28 -44.21 55.69 17.30
C LYS A 28 -44.35 56.17 18.74
N ASN A 29 -44.90 55.31 19.60
CA ASN A 29 -45.13 55.62 21.01
C ASN A 29 -43.82 55.75 21.79
N ALA A 30 -42.81 54.93 21.48
CA ALA A 30 -41.50 55.00 22.11
C ALA A 30 -40.73 56.29 21.76
N LEU A 31 -40.90 56.80 20.54
CA LEU A 31 -40.24 58.01 20.05
C LEU A 31 -41.11 59.27 20.20
N ASN A 32 -42.34 59.14 20.70
CA ASN A 32 -43.33 60.22 20.84
C ASN A 32 -43.53 61.05 19.55
N ILE A 33 -43.64 60.36 18.41
CA ILE A 33 -43.75 60.97 17.08
C ILE A 33 -45.20 61.38 16.79
N ARG A 34 -45.38 62.59 16.26
CA ARG A 34 -46.69 63.11 15.83
C ARG A 34 -47.08 62.55 14.45
N ASP A 35 -48.38 62.48 14.18
CA ASP A 35 -48.95 61.90 12.95
C ASP A 35 -48.49 62.59 11.65
N ASN A 36 -48.11 63.87 11.71
CA ASN A 36 -47.75 64.69 10.55
C ASN A 36 -46.23 64.96 10.45
N ASP A 37 -45.42 64.06 11.01
CA ASP A 37 -43.97 64.19 11.02
C ASP A 37 -43.31 63.48 9.83
N ALA A 38 -42.29 64.09 9.22
CA ALA A 38 -41.54 63.48 8.12
C ALA A 38 -40.78 62.22 8.57
N ILE A 39 -40.41 62.13 9.86
CA ILE A 39 -39.77 60.96 10.45
C ILE A 39 -40.69 59.73 10.37
N TRP A 40 -42.00 59.95 10.41
CA TRP A 40 -43.00 58.89 10.36
C TRP A 40 -43.00 58.15 9.01
N MET A 41 -42.86 58.87 7.90
CA MET A 41 -42.74 58.30 6.56
C MET A 41 -41.47 57.46 6.39
N ILE A 42 -40.36 57.93 6.98
CA ILE A 42 -39.07 57.21 6.94
C ILE A 42 -39.16 55.88 7.71
N LEU A 43 -39.83 55.87 8.87
CA LEU A 43 -40.05 54.66 9.66
C LEU A 43 -40.90 53.62 8.91
N MET A 44 -41.95 54.04 8.20
CA MET A 44 -42.74 53.14 7.36
C MET A 44 -41.90 52.50 6.26
N ALA A 45 -41.05 53.29 5.59
CA ALA A 45 -40.14 52.77 4.59
C ALA A 45 -39.17 51.73 5.19
N PHE A 46 -38.58 52.01 6.36
CA PHE A 46 -37.67 51.09 7.03
C PHE A 46 -38.33 49.79 7.49
N GLU A 47 -39.52 49.84 8.10
CA GLU A 47 -40.25 48.63 8.48
C GLU A 47 -40.53 47.77 7.25
N SER A 48 -40.91 48.38 6.12
CA SER A 48 -41.10 47.65 4.86
C SER A 48 -39.81 47.03 4.32
N TYR A 49 -38.64 47.64 4.56
CA TYR A 49 -37.36 47.03 4.19
C TYR A 49 -36.99 45.89 5.15
N ASP A 50 -37.23 46.02 6.45
CA ASP A 50 -36.96 44.95 7.42
C ASP A 50 -37.81 43.70 7.13
N THR A 51 -39.10 43.87 6.86
CA THR A 51 -39.99 42.75 6.51
C THR A 51 -39.66 42.12 5.16
N LEU A 52 -39.11 42.90 4.22
CA LEU A 52 -38.63 42.39 2.95
C LEU A 52 -37.34 41.58 3.12
N TYR A 53 -36.34 42.13 3.82
CA TYR A 53 -35.03 41.50 3.97
C TYR A 53 -35.01 40.30 4.91
N SER A 54 -35.89 40.26 5.92
CA SER A 54 -36.01 39.12 6.85
C SER A 54 -36.35 37.79 6.19
N LYS A 55 -36.92 37.80 4.97
CA LYS A 55 -37.31 36.60 4.22
C LYS A 55 -36.16 35.99 3.41
N TYR A 56 -35.18 36.79 3.01
CA TYR A 56 -34.11 36.34 2.12
C TYR A 56 -33.21 35.26 2.72
N PRO A 57 -32.80 35.31 4.01
CA PRO A 57 -31.95 34.26 4.58
C PRO A 57 -32.55 32.86 4.43
N GLY A 58 -33.87 32.71 4.62
CA GLY A 58 -34.56 31.42 4.45
C GLY A 58 -34.60 30.97 2.98
N ILE A 59 -34.83 31.89 2.05
CA ILE A 59 -34.83 31.60 0.61
C ILE A 59 -33.43 31.20 0.14
N ILE A 60 -32.40 31.93 0.58
CA ILE A 60 -31.00 31.64 0.25
C ILE A 60 -30.60 30.27 0.80
N ALA A 61 -30.93 29.97 2.06
CA ALA A 61 -30.64 28.66 2.66
C ALA A 61 -31.28 27.52 1.86
N GLY A 62 -32.57 27.65 1.52
CA GLY A 62 -33.25 26.63 0.70
C GLY A 62 -32.65 26.47 -0.70
N GLN A 63 -32.22 27.56 -1.34
CA GLN A 63 -31.55 27.49 -2.64
C GLN A 63 -30.17 26.84 -2.54
N VAL A 64 -29.42 27.15 -1.47
CA VAL A 64 -28.10 26.56 -1.20
C VAL A 64 -28.22 25.06 -0.98
N ASP A 65 -29.21 24.60 -0.20
CA ASP A 65 -29.45 23.17 0.02
C ASP A 65 -29.74 22.44 -1.30
N MET A 66 -30.59 23.02 -2.16
CA MET A 66 -30.86 22.46 -3.49
C MET A 66 -29.62 22.42 -4.40
N VAL A 67 -28.76 23.43 -4.33
CA VAL A 67 -27.51 23.46 -5.11
C VAL A 67 -26.52 22.40 -4.59
N ILE A 68 -26.38 22.28 -3.27
CA ILE A 68 -25.50 21.26 -2.66
C ILE A 68 -25.95 19.86 -3.04
N GLU A 69 -27.26 19.59 -3.03
CA GLU A 69 -27.75 18.26 -3.37
C GLU A 69 -27.49 17.91 -4.84
N LYS A 70 -27.75 18.83 -5.77
CA LYS A 70 -27.36 18.67 -7.18
C LYS A 70 -25.85 18.50 -7.35
N GLN A 71 -25.07 19.23 -6.57
CA GLN A 71 -23.61 19.14 -6.63
C GLN A 71 -23.11 17.79 -6.10
N ARG A 72 -23.76 17.21 -5.08
CA ARG A 72 -23.46 15.85 -4.60
C ARG A 72 -23.75 14.79 -5.66
N GLU A 73 -24.86 14.89 -6.38
CA GLU A 73 -25.18 13.97 -7.48
C GLU A 73 -24.10 14.01 -8.57
N LEU A 74 -23.67 15.21 -8.97
CA LEU A 74 -22.60 15.39 -9.97
C LEU A 74 -21.25 14.88 -9.45
N ILE A 75 -20.93 15.15 -8.18
CA ILE A 75 -19.69 14.67 -7.55
C ILE A 75 -19.71 13.14 -7.48
N ALA A 76 -20.83 12.50 -7.16
CA ALA A 76 -20.92 11.05 -7.11
C ALA A 76 -20.62 10.42 -8.47
N GLU A 77 -21.15 10.97 -9.56
CA GLU A 77 -20.87 10.50 -10.92
C GLU A 77 -19.38 10.67 -11.30
N ILE A 78 -18.79 11.83 -10.98
CA ILE A 78 -17.38 12.11 -11.25
C ILE A 78 -16.48 11.19 -10.40
N VAL A 79 -16.79 10.99 -9.13
CA VAL A 79 -16.04 10.11 -8.21
C VAL A 79 -16.09 8.67 -8.69
N ASP A 80 -17.21 8.18 -9.21
CA ASP A 80 -17.31 6.83 -9.78
C ASP A 80 -16.45 6.68 -11.04
N ALA A 81 -16.40 7.70 -11.91
CA ALA A 81 -15.55 7.68 -13.09
C ALA A 81 -14.05 7.76 -12.75
N GLU A 82 -13.68 8.65 -11.82
CA GLU A 82 -12.30 8.82 -11.38
C GLU A 82 -11.80 7.63 -10.57
N SER A 83 -12.63 7.07 -9.68
CA SER A 83 -12.28 5.88 -8.91
C SER A 83 -12.06 4.67 -9.81
N LYS A 84 -12.89 4.46 -10.84
CA LYS A 84 -12.66 3.42 -11.85
C LYS A 84 -11.33 3.60 -12.59
N LYS A 85 -10.96 4.84 -12.92
CA LYS A 85 -9.67 5.15 -13.56
C LYS A 85 -8.48 4.94 -12.60
N ALA A 86 -8.62 5.30 -11.34
CA ALA A 86 -7.61 5.04 -10.31
C ALA A 86 -7.44 3.53 -10.07
N LEU A 87 -8.54 2.77 -10.03
CA LEU A 87 -8.52 1.31 -9.89
C LEU A 87 -7.89 0.63 -11.11
N SER A 88 -8.17 1.09 -12.33
CA SER A 88 -7.59 0.49 -13.54
C SER A 88 -6.09 0.76 -13.64
N THR A 89 -5.64 1.98 -13.31
CA THR A 89 -4.22 2.33 -13.27
C THR A 89 -3.47 1.59 -12.17
N LEU A 90 -4.05 1.46 -10.97
CA LEU A 90 -3.51 0.63 -9.90
C LEU A 90 -3.43 -0.84 -10.32
N SER A 91 -4.49 -1.38 -10.92
CA SER A 91 -4.52 -2.76 -11.40
C SER A 91 -3.45 -3.03 -12.46
N ALA A 92 -3.22 -2.08 -13.37
CA ALA A 92 -2.15 -2.17 -14.36
C ALA A 92 -0.76 -2.15 -13.71
N ALA A 93 -0.53 -1.26 -12.74
CA ALA A 93 0.73 -1.20 -12.00
C ALA A 93 0.97 -2.47 -11.16
N VAL A 94 -0.07 -2.99 -10.51
CA VAL A 94 -0.02 -4.26 -9.75
C VAL A 94 0.24 -5.43 -10.69
N ALA A 95 -0.38 -5.47 -11.87
CA ALA A 95 -0.15 -6.51 -12.86
C ALA A 95 1.30 -6.49 -13.38
N GLN A 96 1.84 -5.32 -13.72
CA GLN A 96 3.23 -5.18 -14.14
C GLN A 96 4.22 -5.59 -13.05
N THR A 97 4.01 -5.12 -11.81
CA THR A 97 4.86 -5.51 -10.69
C THR A 97 4.76 -6.99 -10.38
N SER A 98 3.57 -7.59 -10.46
CA SER A 98 3.37 -9.03 -10.27
C SER A 98 4.07 -9.85 -11.35
N GLN A 99 4.04 -9.42 -12.61
CA GLN A 99 4.78 -10.08 -13.70
C GLN A 99 6.29 -10.01 -13.48
N LEU A 100 6.82 -8.84 -13.08
CA LEU A 100 8.23 -8.70 -12.76
C LEU A 100 8.64 -9.59 -11.57
N VAL A 101 7.83 -9.64 -10.52
CA VAL A 101 8.08 -10.52 -9.36
C VAL A 101 7.99 -12.00 -9.76
N ALA A 102 6.99 -12.39 -10.54
CA ALA A 102 6.84 -13.76 -11.03
C ALA A 102 8.04 -14.20 -11.90
N ALA A 103 8.50 -13.33 -12.80
CA ALA A 103 9.70 -13.59 -13.60
C ALA A 103 10.94 -13.78 -12.71
N ARG A 104 11.13 -12.92 -11.69
CA ARG A 104 12.25 -13.06 -10.73
C ARG A 104 12.18 -14.34 -9.91
N VAL A 105 10.99 -14.77 -9.51
CA VAL A 105 10.80 -16.03 -8.79
C VAL A 105 11.08 -17.22 -9.70
N ALA A 106 10.61 -17.19 -10.96
CA ALA A 106 10.85 -18.24 -11.94
C ALA A 106 12.35 -18.40 -12.26
N ASP A 107 13.07 -17.30 -12.45
CA ASP A 107 14.52 -17.32 -12.65
C ASP A 107 15.25 -17.95 -11.46
N THR A 108 14.84 -17.60 -10.23
CA THR A 108 15.43 -18.15 -9.01
C THR A 108 15.17 -19.66 -8.89
N ALA A 109 13.95 -20.11 -9.20
CA ALA A 109 13.62 -21.53 -9.22
C ALA A 109 14.46 -22.31 -10.25
N ARG A 110 14.72 -21.70 -11.41
CA ARG A 110 15.60 -22.28 -12.43
C ARG A 110 17.04 -22.43 -11.95
N TRP A 111 17.59 -21.42 -11.27
CA TRP A 111 18.93 -21.49 -10.66
C TRP A 111 19.03 -22.60 -9.61
N HIS A 112 18.00 -22.78 -8.78
CA HIS A 112 17.95 -23.89 -7.84
C HIS A 112 17.93 -25.26 -8.53
N ALA A 113 17.10 -25.41 -9.56
CA ALA A 113 17.00 -26.67 -10.30
C ALA A 113 18.35 -27.03 -10.95
N TRP A 114 19.02 -26.07 -11.58
CA TRP A 114 20.36 -26.27 -12.13
C TRP A 114 21.40 -26.57 -11.05
N GLY A 115 21.31 -25.92 -9.89
CA GLY A 115 22.17 -26.22 -8.73
C GLY A 115 22.07 -27.68 -8.28
N TRP A 116 20.86 -28.22 -8.13
CA TRP A 116 20.65 -29.62 -7.76
C TRP A 116 21.16 -30.59 -8.82
N VAL A 117 20.97 -30.28 -10.11
CA VAL A 117 21.49 -31.09 -11.21
C VAL A 117 23.02 -31.11 -11.21
N CYS A 118 23.69 -29.96 -11.03
CA CYS A 118 25.14 -29.89 -10.94
C CYS A 118 25.69 -30.69 -9.76
N ILE A 119 25.07 -30.60 -8.59
CA ILE A 119 25.48 -31.37 -7.40
C ILE A 119 25.35 -32.88 -7.67
N GLY A 120 24.24 -33.32 -8.26
CA GLY A 120 24.04 -34.73 -8.62
C GLY A 120 25.09 -35.26 -9.59
N LEU A 121 25.43 -34.47 -10.62
CA LEU A 121 26.44 -34.85 -11.62
C LEU A 121 27.84 -34.97 -11.00
N ILE A 122 28.18 -34.10 -10.04
CA ILE A 122 29.48 -34.12 -9.35
C ILE A 122 29.58 -35.33 -8.41
N LEU A 123 28.53 -35.64 -7.66
CA LEU A 123 28.51 -36.83 -6.80
C LEU A 123 28.63 -38.11 -7.65
N PHE A 124 27.91 -38.17 -8.77
CA PHE A 124 28.00 -39.29 -9.71
C PHE A 124 29.40 -39.43 -10.31
N GLY A 125 29.99 -38.33 -10.79
CA GLY A 125 31.35 -38.33 -11.31
C GLY A 125 32.39 -38.77 -10.28
N SER A 126 32.25 -38.32 -9.03
CA SER A 126 33.13 -38.74 -7.94
C SER A 126 32.98 -40.23 -7.59
N LEU A 127 31.78 -40.79 -7.71
CA LEU A 127 31.53 -42.23 -7.50
C LEU A 127 32.11 -43.08 -8.63
N CYS A 128 32.05 -42.61 -9.88
CA CYS A 128 32.69 -43.28 -11.02
C CYS A 128 34.22 -43.29 -10.89
N LEU A 129 34.83 -42.18 -10.45
CA LEU A 129 36.28 -42.09 -10.27
C LEU A 129 36.79 -43.03 -9.17
N THR A 130 36.07 -43.14 -8.04
CA THR A 130 36.45 -44.07 -6.97
C THR A 130 36.27 -45.52 -7.38
N ALA A 131 35.15 -45.87 -8.01
CA ALA A 131 34.91 -47.22 -8.52
C ALA A 131 35.95 -47.63 -9.58
N GLY A 132 36.26 -46.73 -10.52
CA GLY A 132 37.27 -46.97 -11.56
C GLY A 132 38.68 -47.19 -11.00
N TYR A 133 39.08 -46.38 -10.00
CA TYR A 133 40.39 -46.53 -9.36
C TYR A 133 40.52 -47.88 -8.61
N ILE A 134 39.47 -48.29 -7.88
CA ILE A 134 39.46 -49.56 -7.15
C ILE A 134 39.57 -50.73 -8.12
N LEU A 135 38.84 -50.69 -9.24
CA LEU A 135 38.86 -51.74 -10.25
C LEU A 135 40.22 -51.84 -10.97
N ALA A 136 40.87 -50.70 -11.23
CA ALA A 136 42.13 -50.64 -11.96
C ALA A 136 43.36 -50.98 -11.10
N SER A 137 43.37 -50.60 -9.81
CA SER A 137 44.55 -50.71 -8.94
C SER A 137 44.45 -51.80 -7.86
N GLY A 138 43.25 -52.32 -7.59
CA GLY A 138 43.01 -53.32 -6.53
C GLY A 138 43.26 -52.81 -5.10
N ASN A 139 43.58 -51.52 -4.93
CA ASN A 139 43.90 -50.91 -3.66
C ASN A 139 43.01 -49.68 -3.42
N MET A 140 42.72 -49.36 -2.16
CA MET A 140 41.89 -48.19 -1.84
C MET A 140 42.65 -46.90 -2.16
N PRO A 141 42.01 -45.90 -2.80
CA PRO A 141 42.68 -44.65 -3.14
C PRO A 141 43.11 -43.88 -1.87
N PHE A 142 44.20 -43.12 -1.98
CA PHE A 142 44.80 -42.44 -0.82
C PHE A 142 43.83 -41.45 -0.14
N TRP A 143 42.90 -40.85 -0.90
CA TRP A 143 41.85 -39.97 -0.37
C TRP A 143 40.68 -40.70 0.32
N ALA A 144 40.56 -42.02 0.16
CA ALA A 144 39.51 -42.85 0.76
C ALA A 144 39.92 -43.47 2.11
N SER A 145 41.08 -43.11 2.65
CA SER A 145 41.55 -43.56 3.96
C SER A 145 40.75 -42.86 5.08
N ALA A 146 39.57 -43.41 5.37
CA ALA A 146 38.66 -42.89 6.39
C ALA A 146 38.99 -43.43 7.79
N PRO A 147 38.88 -42.62 8.86
CA PRO A 147 38.89 -43.12 10.23
C PRO A 147 37.68 -44.05 10.46
N ARG A 148 37.86 -45.09 11.27
CA ARG A 148 36.86 -46.12 11.59
C ARG A 148 35.57 -45.46 12.10
N GLN A 149 34.51 -45.49 11.27
CA GLN A 149 33.16 -45.04 11.61
C GLN A 149 32.20 -46.24 11.62
N ASP A 150 31.22 -46.21 12.53
CA ASP A 150 30.32 -47.35 12.76
C ASP A 150 29.22 -47.53 11.70
N ASN A 151 29.00 -46.54 10.83
CA ASN A 151 27.92 -46.53 9.84
C ASN A 151 28.43 -46.68 8.39
N PRO A 152 27.98 -47.69 7.62
CA PRO A 152 28.46 -47.93 6.25
C PRO A 152 28.12 -46.78 5.28
N PHE A 153 26.97 -46.13 5.43
CA PHE A 153 26.60 -44.97 4.62
C PHE A 153 27.47 -43.74 4.91
N ALA A 154 27.88 -43.54 6.16
CA ALA A 154 28.76 -42.42 6.55
C ALA A 154 30.18 -42.61 6.01
N ILE A 155 30.64 -43.86 5.93
CA ILE A 155 31.90 -44.22 5.27
C ILE A 155 31.85 -43.83 3.78
N VAL A 156 30.78 -44.20 3.06
CA VAL A 156 30.66 -43.85 1.63
C VAL A 156 30.61 -42.34 1.42
N ILE A 157 29.86 -41.61 2.25
CA ILE A 157 29.75 -40.14 2.15
C ILE A 157 31.10 -39.48 2.44
N SER A 158 31.81 -39.91 3.48
CA SER A 158 33.13 -39.34 3.83
C SER A 158 34.18 -39.62 2.74
N ILE A 159 34.17 -40.80 2.14
CA ILE A 159 35.03 -41.14 0.98
C ILE A 159 34.73 -40.24 -0.22
N LEU A 160 33.44 -39.99 -0.50
CA LEU A 160 32.99 -39.17 -1.62
C LEU A 160 33.31 -37.67 -1.41
N MET A 161 33.23 -37.20 -0.17
CA MET A 161 33.48 -35.80 0.18
C MET A 161 34.98 -35.45 0.25
N ARG A 162 35.85 -36.43 0.53
CA ARG A 162 37.32 -36.29 0.57
C ARG A 162 37.99 -36.52 -0.77
N ALA A 163 37.25 -36.98 -1.78
CA ALA A 163 37.75 -37.06 -3.14
C ALA A 163 38.16 -35.67 -3.67
N PRO A 164 39.13 -35.57 -4.60
CA PRO A 164 39.58 -34.29 -5.17
C PRO A 164 38.46 -33.51 -5.92
N VAL A 165 37.32 -34.14 -6.17
CA VAL A 165 36.12 -33.50 -6.75
C VAL A 165 35.10 -33.09 -5.68
N GLY A 166 35.19 -33.64 -4.46
CA GLY A 166 34.26 -33.42 -3.34
C GLY A 166 34.23 -31.98 -2.81
N TRP A 167 35.34 -31.24 -2.93
CA TRP A 167 35.43 -29.81 -2.59
C TRP A 167 34.58 -28.88 -3.50
N LEU A 168 34.18 -29.34 -4.69
CA LEU A 168 33.32 -28.55 -5.57
C LEU A 168 31.87 -28.51 -5.09
N VAL A 169 31.44 -29.52 -4.31
CA VAL A 169 30.08 -29.59 -3.75
C VAL A 169 29.79 -28.42 -2.78
N PRO A 170 30.62 -28.11 -1.77
CA PRO A 170 30.40 -26.94 -0.93
C PRO A 170 30.56 -25.61 -1.68
N LEU A 171 31.41 -25.52 -2.71
CA LEU A 171 31.55 -24.30 -3.53
C LEU A 171 30.28 -24.00 -4.33
N ILE A 172 29.74 -25.00 -5.03
CA ILE A 172 28.50 -24.84 -5.82
C ILE A 172 27.29 -24.67 -4.89
N GLY A 173 27.25 -25.40 -3.78
CA GLY A 173 26.23 -25.22 -2.75
C GLY A 173 26.24 -23.80 -2.16
N SER A 174 27.42 -23.22 -1.91
CA SER A 174 27.52 -21.83 -1.44
C SER A 174 27.09 -20.83 -2.52
N GLY A 175 27.41 -21.06 -3.79
CA GLY A 175 26.96 -20.24 -4.91
C GLY A 175 25.43 -20.20 -5.03
N VAL A 176 24.78 -21.37 -4.96
CA VAL A 176 23.30 -21.47 -4.96
C VAL A 176 22.72 -20.75 -3.74
N PHE A 177 23.34 -20.89 -2.56
CA PHE A 177 22.88 -20.25 -1.33
C PHE A 177 23.08 -18.72 -1.30
N ILE A 178 24.14 -18.21 -1.95
CA ILE A 178 24.38 -16.76 -2.09
C ILE A 178 23.33 -16.16 -3.04
N VAL A 179 23.03 -16.82 -4.16
CA VAL A 179 21.99 -16.37 -5.09
C VAL A 179 20.63 -16.29 -4.41
N THR A 180 20.31 -17.24 -3.53
CA THR A 180 19.03 -17.25 -2.81
C THR A 180 18.93 -16.17 -1.75
N LEU A 181 20.04 -15.87 -1.06
CA LEU A 181 20.13 -14.75 -0.13
C LEU A 181 20.03 -13.38 -0.81
N VAL A 182 20.64 -13.23 -1.99
CA VAL A 182 20.59 -11.97 -2.75
C VAL A 182 19.19 -11.73 -3.31
N THR A 183 18.52 -12.76 -3.82
CA THR A 183 17.13 -12.66 -4.31
C THR A 183 16.14 -12.47 -3.16
N ASN A 184 16.39 -13.10 -2.00
CA ASN A 184 15.48 -13.06 -0.86
C ASN A 184 16.10 -12.35 0.34
N ARG A 185 16.31 -11.03 0.21
CA ARG A 185 16.85 -10.16 1.28
C ARG A 185 16.08 -10.23 2.61
N GLN A 186 14.83 -10.72 2.61
CA GLN A 186 14.06 -10.91 3.84
C GLN A 186 14.52 -12.12 4.68
N LEU A 187 15.19 -13.12 4.08
CA LEU A 187 15.72 -14.29 4.80
C LEU A 187 17.00 -13.98 5.58
N LEU A 188 17.75 -12.95 5.17
CA LEU A 188 18.98 -12.48 5.84
C LEU A 188 18.74 -12.02 7.29
N LYS A 189 17.52 -11.64 7.65
CA LYS A 189 17.17 -11.21 9.01
C LYS A 189 16.91 -12.37 9.98
N LYS A 190 16.86 -13.62 9.49
CA LYS A 190 16.55 -14.78 10.32
C LYS A 190 17.85 -15.43 10.85
N PRO A 191 18.01 -15.60 12.19
CA PRO A 191 19.22 -16.18 12.78
C PRO A 191 19.60 -17.59 12.29
N PRO A 192 18.70 -18.53 11.94
CA PRO A 192 19.11 -19.86 11.48
C PRO A 192 19.83 -19.86 10.12
N VAL A 193 19.63 -18.82 9.29
CA VAL A 193 20.21 -18.75 7.94
C VAL A 193 21.70 -18.36 8.00
N ILE A 194 22.07 -17.51 8.96
CA ILE A 194 23.46 -17.09 9.21
C ILE A 194 24.29 -18.29 9.72
N ILE A 195 23.68 -19.12 10.59
CA ILE A 195 24.33 -20.32 11.14
C ILE A 195 24.64 -21.35 10.04
N SER A 196 23.76 -21.51 9.05
CA SER A 196 24.01 -22.41 7.91
C SER A 196 25.14 -21.93 6.98
N LEU A 197 25.29 -20.62 6.80
CA LEU A 197 26.38 -20.03 5.98
C LEU A 197 27.74 -20.21 6.67
N VAL A 198 27.79 -20.00 7.98
CA VAL A 198 28.98 -20.25 8.80
C VAL A 198 29.30 -21.75 8.85
N GLY A 199 28.27 -22.61 8.88
CA GLY A 199 28.41 -24.07 8.80
C GLY A 199 29.01 -24.54 7.47
N MET A 200 28.56 -24.04 6.33
CA MET A 200 29.10 -24.45 5.02
C MET A 200 30.53 -23.94 4.78
N THR A 201 30.86 -22.73 5.24
CA THR A 201 32.22 -22.18 5.11
C THR A 201 33.21 -22.92 5.99
N THR A 202 32.84 -23.24 7.23
CA THR A 202 33.66 -24.06 8.13
C THR A 202 33.86 -25.50 7.62
N LEU A 203 32.84 -26.09 6.99
CA LEU A 203 32.94 -27.42 6.38
C LEU A 203 33.87 -27.43 5.15
N SER A 204 33.86 -26.36 4.35
CA SER A 204 34.81 -26.19 3.23
C SER A 204 36.26 -26.08 3.71
N VAL A 205 36.51 -25.33 4.80
CA VAL A 205 37.84 -25.18 5.40
C VAL A 205 38.31 -26.49 6.03
N PHE A 206 37.40 -27.24 6.66
CA PHE A 206 37.72 -28.55 7.25
C PHE A 206 38.08 -29.60 6.17
N CYS A 207 37.37 -29.61 5.03
CA CYS A 207 37.72 -30.47 3.90
C CYS A 207 39.07 -30.13 3.27
N ILE A 208 39.44 -28.84 3.21
CA ILE A 208 40.75 -28.40 2.70
C ILE A 208 41.88 -28.79 3.67
N HIS A 209 41.65 -28.65 4.98
CA HIS A 209 42.67 -28.96 6.00
C HIS A 209 42.89 -30.46 6.20
N SER A 210 41.94 -31.33 5.80
CA SER A 210 42.04 -32.78 5.94
C SER A 210 42.81 -33.49 4.80
N ILE A 211 43.27 -32.73 3.80
CA ILE A 211 44.03 -33.19 2.62
C ILE A 211 45.52 -32.81 2.71
N VAL A 212 45.87 -31.78 3.50
CA VAL A 212 47.26 -31.39 3.83
C VAL A 212 47.76 -32.26 4.98
#